data_AF-A0A925B802-F1
#
_entry.id   AF-A0A925B802-F1
#
_cell.length_a   1.000
_cell.length_b   1.000
_cell.length_c   1.000
_cell.angle_alpha   90.00
_cell.angle_beta   90.00
_cell.angle_gamma   90.00
#
_symmetry.space_group_name_H-M   'P 1'
#
loop_
_entity.id
_entity.type
_entity.pdbx_description
1 polymer ?
#
loop_
_entity_poly.entity_id
_entity_poly.type
_entity_poly.pdbx_seq_one_letter_code
_entity_poly.pdbx_strand_id
1 'polypeptide(L)'
;KMLAYNCSPSFNWKRNLDDATIGRFQRELGAMGYKFQFITLAGFHSLNYSMFELAHGYARDNMTAFVALQEKEFAAAEKGFTAVKHQREVGTGYFDQITQVVTAGKASTTALHGSTEDEQFFGEEALSQAKKAA
;
A
#
# COMPACT_ATOMS: atom_id res chain seq x y z
N LYS A 1 14.78 -32.21 -8.44
CA LYS A 1 13.69 -31.99 -7.45
C LYS A 1 13.56 -30.49 -7.22
N MET A 2 12.35 -29.92 -7.12
CA MET A 2 12.18 -28.50 -6.77
C MET A 2 12.36 -28.31 -5.26
N LEU A 3 13.03 -27.21 -4.87
CA LEU A 3 13.29 -26.87 -3.47
C LEU A 3 12.59 -25.55 -3.09
N ALA A 4 12.43 -25.34 -1.78
CA ALA A 4 11.91 -24.10 -1.21
C ALA A 4 12.87 -23.55 -0.13
N TYR A 5 12.93 -22.22 0.02
CA TYR A 5 13.79 -21.56 1.00
C TYR A 5 13.06 -20.44 1.73
N ASN A 6 13.14 -20.44 3.07
CA ASN A 6 12.64 -19.36 3.91
C ASN A 6 13.73 -18.29 4.08
N CYS A 7 13.51 -17.12 3.49
CA CYS A 7 14.31 -15.91 3.72
C CYS A 7 13.86 -15.27 5.06
N SER A 8 14.17 -15.94 6.17
CA SER A 8 13.58 -15.66 7.48
C SER A 8 13.95 -14.28 8.05
N PRO A 9 12.98 -13.50 8.55
CA PRO A 9 13.25 -12.30 9.36
C PRO A 9 13.89 -12.59 10.71
N SER A 10 13.86 -13.83 11.18
CA SER A 10 14.58 -14.23 12.41
C SER A 10 16.10 -14.16 12.26
N PHE A 11 16.61 -14.06 11.03
CA PHE A 11 18.03 -13.79 10.79
C PHE A 11 18.30 -12.30 10.88
N ASN A 12 19.35 -11.92 11.61
CA ASN A 12 19.93 -10.59 11.49
C ASN A 12 20.77 -10.54 10.21
N TRP A 13 20.15 -10.18 9.09
CA TRP A 13 20.75 -10.24 7.75
C TRP A 13 22.07 -9.49 7.65
N LYS A 14 22.13 -8.23 8.12
CA LYS A 14 23.33 -7.39 8.05
C LYS A 14 24.45 -7.84 8.99
N ARG A 15 24.13 -8.59 10.05
CA ARG A 15 25.14 -9.23 10.90
C ARG A 15 25.81 -10.42 10.22
N ASN A 16 25.10 -11.09 9.31
CA ASN A 16 25.57 -12.33 8.70
C ASN A 16 26.10 -12.16 7.28
N LEU A 17 25.61 -11.17 6.53
CA LEU A 17 25.87 -11.00 5.11
C LEU A 17 26.13 -9.53 4.77
N ASP A 18 27.02 -9.30 3.82
CA ASP A 18 27.23 -7.98 3.21
C ASP A 18 26.14 -7.64 2.18
N ASP A 19 26.09 -6.37 1.79
CA ASP A 19 25.08 -5.80 0.89
C ASP A 19 25.11 -6.45 -0.49
N ALA A 20 26.30 -6.76 -0.99
CA ALA A 20 26.49 -7.40 -2.28
C ALA A 20 25.91 -8.82 -2.29
N THR A 21 26.07 -9.56 -1.20
CA THR A 21 25.54 -10.91 -1.02
C THR A 21 24.03 -10.88 -0.83
N ILE A 22 23.51 -9.98 0.02
CA ILE A 22 22.06 -9.78 0.19
C ILE A 22 21.39 -9.45 -1.16
N GLY A 23 21.98 -8.55 -1.95
CA GLY A 23 21.44 -8.16 -3.27
C GLY A 23 21.41 -9.28 -4.32
N ARG A 24 22.16 -10.37 -4.13
CA ARG A 24 22.18 -11.54 -5.03
C ARG A 24 21.54 -12.80 -4.44
N PHE A 25 21.24 -12.81 -3.14
CA PHE A 25 20.90 -14.00 -2.36
C PHE A 25 19.81 -14.87 -3.01
N GLN A 26 18.65 -14.28 -3.33
CA GLN A 26 17.54 -15.05 -3.92
C GLN A 26 17.84 -15.55 -5.34
N ARG A 27 18.62 -14.79 -6.12
CA ARG A 27 19.03 -15.18 -7.47
C ARG A 27 19.95 -16.39 -7.42
N GLU A 28 20.92 -16.40 -6.51
CA GLU A 28 21.84 -17.51 -6.31
C GLU A 28 21.11 -18.77 -5.81
N LEU A 29 20.18 -18.64 -4.84
CA LEU A 29 19.31 -19.75 -4.42
C LEU A 29 18.46 -20.29 -5.59
N GLY A 30 17.96 -19.41 -6.45
CA GLY A 30 17.21 -19.80 -7.65
C GLY A 30 18.00 -20.68 -8.62
N ALA A 31 19.31 -20.40 -8.77
CA ALA A 31 20.24 -21.19 -9.58
C ALA A 31 20.55 -22.57 -8.95
N MET A 32 20.50 -22.67 -7.61
CA MET A 32 20.68 -23.94 -6.87
C MET A 32 19.41 -24.84 -6.85
N GLY A 33 18.28 -24.36 -7.39
CA GLY A 33 17.04 -25.13 -7.47
C GLY A 33 15.96 -24.77 -6.45
N TYR A 34 16.14 -23.71 -5.66
CA TYR A 34 15.12 -23.14 -4.78
C TYR A 34 14.12 -22.29 -5.57
N LYS A 35 13.06 -22.95 -6.06
CA LYS A 35 12.06 -22.35 -6.95
C LYS A 35 10.92 -21.64 -6.22
N PHE A 36 10.75 -21.92 -4.93
CA PHE A 36 9.82 -21.18 -4.07
C PHE A 36 10.60 -20.52 -2.94
N GLN A 37 10.59 -19.19 -2.90
CA GLN A 37 11.31 -18.41 -1.89
C GLN A 37 10.34 -17.40 -1.29
N PHE A 38 10.36 -17.28 0.03
CA PHE A 38 9.38 -16.47 0.76
C PHE A 38 9.98 -15.93 2.06
N ILE A 39 9.41 -14.82 2.54
CA ILE A 39 9.75 -14.21 3.83
C ILE A 39 8.58 -14.46 4.76
N THR A 40 8.73 -15.33 5.75
CA THR A 40 7.61 -15.77 6.61
C THR A 40 6.92 -14.65 7.37
N LEU A 41 7.67 -13.73 7.96
CA LEU A 41 7.15 -12.68 8.86
C LEU A 41 7.13 -11.27 8.22
N ALA A 42 7.14 -11.18 6.88
CA ALA A 42 7.14 -9.89 6.20
C ALA A 42 5.94 -9.02 6.62
N GLY A 43 4.73 -9.59 6.64
CA GLY A 43 3.52 -8.88 7.06
C GLY A 43 3.53 -8.43 8.52
N PHE A 44 4.09 -9.25 9.43
CA PHE A 44 4.21 -8.87 10.85
C PHE A 44 5.11 -7.66 11.02
N HIS A 45 6.30 -7.67 10.40
CA HIS A 45 7.24 -6.55 10.49
C HIS A 45 6.71 -5.29 9.80
N SER A 46 6.11 -5.40 8.61
CA SER A 46 5.59 -4.23 7.88
C SER A 46 4.44 -3.56 8.62
N LEU A 47 3.48 -4.33 9.14
CA LEU A 47 2.30 -3.82 9.84
C LEU A 47 2.67 -3.17 11.18
N ASN A 48 3.46 -3.85 12.01
CA ASN A 48 3.79 -3.32 13.34
C ASN A 48 4.70 -2.10 13.25
N TYR A 49 5.69 -2.12 12.36
CA TYR A 49 6.61 -0.99 12.25
C TYR A 49 5.93 0.25 11.67
N SER A 50 5.12 0.10 10.61
CA SER A 50 4.43 1.26 10.02
C SER A 50 3.46 1.91 11.01
N MET A 51 2.72 1.11 11.77
CA MET A 51 1.80 1.61 12.78
C MET A 51 2.54 2.23 13.98
N PHE A 52 3.66 1.64 14.42
CA PHE A 52 4.48 2.22 15.48
C PHE A 52 5.02 3.60 15.09
N GLU A 53 5.60 3.72 13.90
CA GLU A 53 6.10 5.01 13.38
C GLU A 53 4.98 6.05 13.30
N LEU A 54 3.80 5.66 12.78
CA LEU A 54 2.64 6.56 12.71
C LEU A 54 2.19 7.00 14.10
N ALA A 55 1.98 6.08 15.04
CA ALA A 55 1.52 6.39 16.40
C ALA A 55 2.55 7.24 17.15
N HIS A 56 3.84 6.94 16.99
CA HIS A 56 4.94 7.68 17.60
C HIS A 56 5.01 9.13 17.09
N GLY A 57 4.87 9.33 15.77
CA GLY A 57 4.79 10.65 15.17
C GLY A 57 3.52 11.39 15.57
N TYR A 58 2.36 10.72 15.51
CA TYR A 58 1.07 11.32 15.83
C TYR A 58 0.99 11.82 17.28
N ALA A 59 1.58 11.08 18.24
CA ALA A 59 1.66 11.51 19.63
C ALA A 59 2.47 12.81 19.85
N ARG A 60 3.29 13.23 18.89
CA ARG A 60 4.15 14.42 18.99
C ARG A 60 3.70 15.53 18.05
N ASP A 61 3.32 15.17 16.83
CA ASP A 61 3.10 16.10 15.73
C ASP A 61 1.65 16.06 15.20
N ASN A 62 0.77 15.26 15.83
CA ASN A 62 -0.64 15.10 15.47
C ASN A 62 -0.83 14.89 13.95
N MET A 63 -1.71 15.69 13.33
CA MET A 63 -2.06 15.58 11.92
C MET A 63 -0.87 15.68 10.96
N THR A 64 0.22 16.36 11.33
CA THR A 64 1.43 16.45 10.49
C THR A 64 2.00 15.06 10.20
N ALA A 65 1.99 14.16 11.19
CA ALA A 65 2.46 12.79 11.01
C ALA A 65 1.55 11.98 10.06
N PHE A 66 0.24 12.19 10.14
CA PHE A 66 -0.72 11.52 9.26
C PHE A 66 -0.64 12.05 7.82
N VAL A 67 -0.53 13.38 7.64
CA VAL A 67 -0.36 14.00 6.32
C VAL A 67 0.93 13.52 5.66
N ALA A 68 2.02 13.35 6.41
CA ALA A 68 3.26 12.78 5.88
C ALA A 68 3.11 11.33 5.37
N LEU A 69 2.21 10.53 5.96
CA LEU A 69 1.83 9.22 5.43
C LEU A 69 1.02 9.37 4.13
N GLN A 70 0.01 10.25 4.13
CA GLN A 70 -0.85 10.50 2.97
C GLN A 70 -0.06 11.00 1.75
N GLU A 71 0.91 11.90 1.94
CA GLU A 71 1.79 12.37 0.86
C GLU A 71 2.66 11.24 0.28
N LYS A 72 3.11 10.29 1.12
CA LYS A 72 3.81 9.09 0.64
C LYS A 72 2.88 8.20 -0.20
N GLU A 73 1.60 8.10 0.15
CA GLU A 73 0.60 7.38 -0.64
C GLU A 73 0.34 8.05 -1.99
N PHE A 74 0.21 9.38 -2.03
CA PHE A 74 0.09 10.14 -3.28
C PHE A 74 1.32 9.95 -4.18
N ALA A 75 2.53 10.05 -3.62
CA ALA A 75 3.76 9.80 -4.38
C ALA A 75 3.88 8.34 -4.87
N ALA A 76 3.37 7.38 -4.09
CA ALA A 76 3.33 5.98 -4.50
C ALA A 76 2.32 5.71 -5.62
N ALA A 77 1.32 6.58 -5.82
CA ALA A 77 0.36 6.45 -6.91
C ALA A 77 1.02 6.49 -8.29
N GLU A 78 2.12 7.24 -8.46
CA GLU A 78 2.93 7.24 -9.68
C GLU A 78 3.58 5.87 -9.98
N LYS A 79 3.66 4.99 -8.97
CA LYS A 79 4.18 3.62 -9.06
C LYS A 79 3.08 2.56 -9.13
N GLY A 80 1.81 2.96 -9.21
CA GLY A 80 0.66 2.07 -9.30
C GLY A 80 -0.04 1.76 -7.97
N PHE A 81 0.26 2.46 -6.88
CA PHE A 81 -0.52 2.35 -5.64
C PHE A 81 -1.90 3.02 -5.79
N THR A 82 -2.97 2.32 -5.42
CA THR A 82 -4.34 2.81 -5.66
C THR A 82 -5.16 3.07 -4.39
N ALA A 83 -4.72 2.56 -3.24
CA ALA A 83 -5.50 2.59 -2.00
C ALA A 83 -5.63 3.99 -1.36
N VAL A 84 -4.96 5.01 -1.92
CA VAL A 84 -5.23 6.42 -1.57
C VAL A 84 -6.70 6.79 -1.81
N LYS A 85 -7.33 6.14 -2.81
CA LYS A 85 -8.77 6.16 -3.08
C LYS A 85 -9.42 4.96 -2.41
N HIS A 86 -9.49 5.01 -1.09
CA HIS A 86 -9.87 3.88 -0.25
C HIS A 86 -11.31 3.42 -0.44
N GLN A 87 -12.27 4.30 -0.79
CA GLN A 87 -13.65 3.92 -1.12
C GLN A 87 -13.69 3.06 -2.38
N ARG A 88 -13.02 3.50 -3.45
CA ARG A 88 -12.85 2.68 -4.66
C ARG A 88 -12.17 1.35 -4.34
N GLU A 89 -11.09 1.37 -3.55
CA GLU A 89 -10.26 0.19 -3.27
C GLU A 89 -11.06 -0.92 -2.56
N VAL A 90 -11.97 -0.55 -1.66
CA VAL A 90 -12.87 -1.51 -0.98
C VAL A 90 -14.14 -1.85 -1.77
N GLY A 91 -14.26 -1.35 -3.00
CA GLY A 91 -15.30 -1.76 -3.93
C GLY A 91 -16.58 -0.92 -3.91
N THR A 92 -16.57 0.30 -3.37
CA THR A 92 -17.77 1.17 -3.34
C THR A 92 -18.40 1.32 -4.74
N GLY A 93 -17.60 1.58 -5.77
CA GLY A 93 -18.09 1.66 -7.15
C GLY A 93 -18.63 0.34 -7.72
N TYR A 94 -18.13 -0.80 -7.25
CA TYR A 94 -18.66 -2.12 -7.64
C TYR A 94 -20.06 -2.34 -7.06
N PHE A 95 -20.26 -2.00 -5.79
CA PHE A 95 -21.58 -2.10 -5.15
C PHE A 95 -22.58 -1.06 -5.67
N ASP A 96 -22.12 0.11 -6.10
CA ASP A 96 -22.97 1.07 -6.82
C ASP A 96 -23.49 0.50 -8.14
N GLN A 97 -22.64 -0.19 -8.92
CA GLN A 97 -23.09 -0.85 -10.15
C GLN A 97 -24.12 -1.94 -9.89
N ILE A 98 -23.91 -2.77 -8.86
CA ILE A 98 -24.91 -3.76 -8.43
C ILE A 98 -26.24 -3.07 -8.11
N THR A 99 -26.19 -1.99 -7.33
CA THR A 99 -27.39 -1.22 -6.94
C THR A 99 -28.12 -0.67 -8.16
N GLN A 100 -27.37 -0.13 -9.13
CA GLN A 100 -27.98 0.37 -10.36
C GLN A 100 -28.59 -0.74 -11.21
N VAL A 101 -27.96 -1.91 -11.31
CA VAL A 101 -28.54 -3.06 -12.03
C VAL A 101 -29.85 -3.51 -11.38
N VAL A 102 -29.86 -3.70 -10.05
CA VAL A 102 -31.05 -4.16 -9.31
C VAL A 102 -32.20 -3.17 -9.39
N THR A 103 -31.90 -1.87 -9.40
CA THR A 103 -32.91 -0.80 -9.47
C THR A 103 -33.28 -0.39 -10.90
N ALA A 104 -32.80 -1.13 -11.91
CA ALA A 104 -32.98 -0.80 -13.32
C ALA A 104 -32.56 0.66 -13.66
N GLY A 105 -31.46 1.11 -13.05
CA GLY A 105 -30.85 2.42 -13.26
C GLY A 105 -31.54 3.58 -12.53
N LYS A 106 -32.40 3.30 -11.54
CA LYS A 106 -33.21 4.30 -10.84
C LYS A 106 -32.75 4.61 -9.42
N ALA A 107 -31.61 4.09 -9.00
CA ALA A 107 -31.11 4.35 -7.66
C ALA A 107 -30.68 5.83 -7.52
N SER A 108 -31.18 6.49 -6.48
CA SER A 108 -30.79 7.84 -6.07
C SER A 108 -29.85 7.86 -4.86
N THR A 109 -29.48 6.68 -4.34
CA THR A 109 -28.70 6.50 -3.11
C THR A 109 -27.38 5.75 -3.34
N THR A 110 -26.76 5.92 -4.51
CA THR A 110 -25.40 5.41 -4.76
C THR A 110 -24.37 6.18 -3.92
N ALA A 111 -23.28 5.54 -3.56
CA ALA A 111 -22.35 6.05 -2.55
C ALA A 111 -21.16 6.84 -3.12
N LEU A 112 -20.69 6.55 -4.33
CA LEU A 112 -19.47 7.16 -4.85
C LEU A 112 -19.71 8.59 -5.39
N HIS A 113 -20.79 8.80 -6.14
CA HIS A 113 -21.11 10.11 -6.70
C HIS A 113 -21.43 11.13 -5.61
N GLY A 114 -20.70 12.25 -5.58
CA GLY A 114 -20.84 13.27 -4.54
C GLY A 114 -20.19 12.89 -3.19
N SER A 115 -19.32 11.87 -3.18
CA SER A 115 -18.47 11.58 -2.01
C SER A 115 -17.28 12.54 -1.94
N THR A 116 -16.69 12.70 -0.75
CA THR A 116 -15.44 13.47 -0.61
C THR A 116 -14.29 12.86 -1.42
N GLU A 117 -14.32 11.55 -1.66
CA GLU A 117 -13.36 10.91 -2.55
C GLU A 117 -13.54 11.40 -3.99
N ASP A 118 -14.78 11.42 -4.51
CA ASP A 118 -15.15 11.97 -5.83
C ASP A 118 -14.66 13.41 -5.98
N GLU A 119 -14.91 14.26 -5.00
CA GLU A 119 -14.62 15.70 -5.09
C GLU A 119 -13.13 16.05 -4.88
N GLN A 120 -12.44 15.37 -3.95
CA GLN A 120 -11.10 15.77 -3.51
C GLN A 120 -9.99 14.86 -4.06
N PHE A 121 -10.33 13.71 -4.63
CA PHE A 121 -9.36 12.75 -5.17
C PHE A 121 -9.58 12.46 -6.66
N PHE A 122 -10.71 12.86 -7.25
CA PHE A 122 -10.96 12.80 -8.70
C PHE A 122 -11.06 14.20 -9.32
N GLY A 123 -9.94 14.93 -9.38
CA GLY A 123 -9.82 16.16 -10.17
C GLY A 123 -8.36 16.51 -10.48
N GLU A 124 -8.08 17.02 -11.69
CA GLU A 124 -6.75 17.55 -12.07
C GLU A 124 -6.28 18.69 -11.13
N GLU A 125 -7.23 19.43 -10.54
CA GLU A 125 -6.93 20.49 -9.57
C GLU A 125 -6.43 19.97 -8.21
N ALA A 126 -6.93 18.82 -7.74
CA ALA A 126 -6.54 18.26 -6.45
C ALA A 126 -5.07 17.78 -6.42
N LEU A 127 -4.60 17.18 -7.52
CA LEU A 127 -3.20 16.76 -7.69
C LEU A 127 -2.25 17.97 -7.87
N SER A 128 -2.77 19.08 -8.40
CA SER A 128 -2.05 20.34 -8.61
C SER A 128 -1.78 21.10 -7.31
N GLN A 129 -2.72 21.07 -6.36
CA GLN A 129 -2.57 21.75 -5.07
C GLN A 129 -1.59 21.04 -4.12
N ALA A 130 -1.59 19.70 -4.08
CA ALA A 130 -0.62 18.92 -3.30
C ALA A 130 0.83 19.20 -3.73
N LYS A 131 1.08 19.34 -5.04
CA LYS A 131 2.41 19.66 -5.59
C LYS A 131 2.91 21.08 -5.31
N LYS A 132 2.04 22.02 -4.91
CA LYS A 132 2.42 23.41 -4.58
C LYS A 132 2.72 23.62 -3.09
N ALA A 133 2.34 22.67 -2.24
CA ALA A 133 2.50 22.75 -0.78
C ALA A 133 3.73 21.98 -0.26
N ALA A 134 4.47 21.29 -1.15
CA ALA A 134 5.74 20.61 -0.89
C ALA A 134 6.92 21.42 -1.45
#